data_AF-A0A8X6KUT5-F1
#
_entry.id   AF-A0A8X6KUT5-F1
#
_cell.length_a   1.000
_cell.length_b   1.000
_cell.length_c   1.000
_cell.angle_alpha   90.00
_cell.angle_beta   90.00
_cell.angle_gamma   90.00
#
_symmetry.space_group_name_H-M   'P 1'
#
loop_
_entity.id
_entity.type
_entity.pdbx_description
1 polymer ?
#
loop_
_entity_poly.entity_id
_entity_poly.type
_entity_poly.pdbx_seq_one_letter_code
_entity_poly.pdbx_strand_id
1 'polypeptide(L)'
;AQFKPTVNDWYNPDNWNITSDRAYPRFPSRRNNAVPHAYRVPCTFDSVQFPPQTSFSVQGINPAPTITSLRINDLEYNKEDLAKLLASSTGKLLFHNNPTINIINSPCSNPTGCICGNERPPVFSIICAFKYPCPELECQDPITVSGHCCPICAAKIIAKTNSNFRMDRFLELHRKLYNDMFNQVDSFTSKISENEVQIVFVDGTNRNSLSNKLALLMHTIYNTDIKSVQSYGISSITIQKSERFRNQPPSSDQHSSSDGMSSGGIAGLIIAILICCGVGAALYIYRRRQMEGFSFARFDLRSDKIELELGTTPHDELEPEDAPSGASAAKDSAKGFDNPIYGTSVATEDSSDTEESPEMNDFVENPMFKILEDS
;
A
#
# COMPACT_ATOMS: atom_id res chain seq x y z
N ALA A 1 15.50 29.14 19.98
CA ALA A 1 15.98 29.24 18.58
C ALA A 1 15.03 28.43 17.70
N GLN A 2 14.84 28.84 16.44
CA GLN A 2 14.07 28.05 15.47
C GLN A 2 14.90 26.84 15.03
N PHE A 3 14.31 25.65 15.00
CA PHE A 3 14.99 24.46 14.49
C PHE A 3 15.27 24.64 12.98
N LYS A 4 16.50 24.35 12.55
CA LYS A 4 16.91 24.39 11.14
C LYS A 4 17.28 22.97 10.71
N PRO A 5 16.46 22.30 9.88
CA PRO A 5 16.75 20.94 9.43
C PRO A 5 18.04 20.90 8.59
N THR A 6 18.86 19.88 8.83
CA THR A 6 20.04 19.52 8.04
C THR A 6 19.95 18.05 7.60
N VAL A 7 20.55 17.72 6.46
CA VAL A 7 20.48 16.35 5.90
C VAL A 7 20.96 15.31 6.91
N ASN A 8 22.00 15.64 7.68
CA ASN A 8 22.68 14.75 8.63
C ASN A 8 22.00 14.65 10.02
N ASP A 9 20.82 15.25 10.21
CA ASP A 9 20.16 15.26 11.51
C ASP A 9 19.62 13.88 11.91
N TRP A 10 19.82 13.50 13.18
CA TRP A 10 19.27 12.26 13.75
C TRP A 10 17.75 12.14 13.59
N TYR A 11 17.04 13.26 13.78
CA TYR A 11 15.58 13.33 13.68
C TYR A 11 15.04 13.47 12.25
N ASN A 12 15.90 13.39 11.23
CA ASN A 12 15.45 13.32 9.84
C ASN A 12 14.90 11.90 9.55
N PRO A 13 13.58 11.74 9.32
CA PRO A 13 12.97 10.44 9.02
C PRO A 13 13.38 9.83 7.67
N ASP A 14 14.16 10.56 6.86
CA ASP A 14 14.70 10.04 5.60
C ASP A 14 16.05 9.33 5.73
N ASN A 15 16.75 9.47 6.86
CA ASN A 15 18.09 8.89 7.06
C ASN A 15 18.07 7.42 7.50
N TRP A 16 16.90 6.90 7.89
CA TRP A 16 16.76 5.60 8.53
C TRP A 16 16.07 4.59 7.61
N ASN A 17 16.64 3.39 7.56
CA ASN A 17 16.04 2.19 7.00
C ASN A 17 15.48 1.32 8.13
N ILE A 18 14.28 0.79 7.93
CA ILE A 18 13.46 0.20 8.98
C ILE A 18 13.33 -1.28 8.69
N THR A 19 13.88 -2.12 9.56
CA THR A 19 13.78 -3.58 9.44
C THR A 19 12.65 -4.18 10.28
N SER A 20 11.82 -3.31 10.88
CA SER A 20 10.74 -3.62 11.80
C SER A 20 9.89 -4.81 11.36
N ASP A 21 9.59 -5.66 12.34
CA ASP A 21 8.76 -6.84 12.15
C ASP A 21 7.29 -6.50 11.84
N ARG A 22 6.89 -5.26 12.14
CA ARG A 22 5.53 -4.73 12.05
C ARG A 22 5.20 -4.12 10.69
N ALA A 23 6.20 -4.02 9.79
CA ALA A 23 6.05 -3.53 8.42
C ALA A 23 5.89 -4.69 7.42
N TYR A 24 4.85 -4.62 6.57
CA TYR A 24 4.66 -5.53 5.42
C TYR A 24 4.41 -4.74 4.14
N PRO A 25 4.99 -5.12 3.00
CA PRO A 25 5.96 -6.20 2.82
C PRO A 25 7.33 -5.77 3.36
N ARG A 26 8.17 -6.74 3.73
CA ARG A 26 9.57 -6.49 4.14
C ARG A 26 10.48 -6.51 2.92
N PHE A 27 10.59 -5.39 2.22
CA PHE A 27 11.55 -5.21 1.12
C PHE A 27 12.68 -4.28 1.54
N PRO A 28 13.89 -4.78 1.87
CA PRO A 28 15.00 -3.94 2.34
C PRO A 28 15.44 -2.84 1.37
N SER A 29 15.12 -3.02 0.07
CA SER A 29 15.41 -2.10 -1.03
C SER A 29 14.34 -1.02 -1.27
N ARG A 30 13.16 -1.11 -0.63
CA ARG A 30 12.06 -0.15 -0.80
C ARG A 30 11.57 0.33 0.56
N ARG A 31 11.47 1.64 0.75
CA ARG A 31 10.81 2.22 1.92
C ARG A 31 9.32 1.88 1.90
N ASN A 32 8.84 1.27 2.98
CA ASN A 32 7.41 1.03 3.22
C ASN A 32 6.70 2.36 3.55
N ASN A 33 5.74 2.76 2.71
CA ASN A 33 5.10 4.06 2.83
C ASN A 33 4.10 4.17 4.00
N ALA A 34 3.61 3.05 4.53
CA ALA A 34 2.67 3.03 5.64
C ALA A 34 3.31 3.29 7.01
N VAL A 35 4.64 3.16 7.13
CA VAL A 35 5.35 3.48 8.39
C VAL A 35 5.25 4.99 8.66
N PRO A 36 4.66 5.44 9.78
CA PRO A 36 4.53 6.86 10.08
C PRO A 36 5.88 7.51 10.37
N HIS A 37 6.05 8.79 10.02
CA HIS A 37 7.32 9.52 10.17
C HIS A 37 7.97 9.43 11.57
N ALA A 38 7.17 9.42 12.64
CA ALA A 38 7.67 9.24 14.01
C ALA A 38 8.34 7.87 14.27
N TYR A 39 7.94 6.84 13.51
CA TYR A 39 8.50 5.48 13.52
C TYR A 39 9.61 5.29 12.48
N ARG A 40 9.94 6.34 11.70
CA ARG A 40 11.11 6.36 10.80
C ARG A 40 12.34 7.02 11.43
N VAL A 41 12.33 7.17 12.74
CA VAL A 41 13.44 7.67 13.57
C VAL A 41 13.47 6.77 14.81
N PRO A 42 14.64 6.40 15.35
CA PRO A 42 14.73 5.43 16.44
C PRO A 42 13.84 5.79 17.64
N CYS A 43 13.06 4.82 18.08
CA CYS A 43 12.25 4.85 19.29
C CYS A 43 13.07 4.36 20.51
N THR A 44 12.51 4.51 21.71
CA THR A 44 13.18 4.10 22.97
C THR A 44 13.57 2.61 23.01
N PHE A 45 12.78 1.75 22.37
CA PHE A 45 12.95 0.30 22.41
C PHE A 45 13.68 -0.27 21.18
N ASP A 46 14.25 0.60 20.34
CA ASP A 46 14.89 0.22 19.10
C ASP A 46 16.39 0.02 19.28
N SER A 47 16.94 -0.87 18.45
CA SER A 47 18.38 -1.13 18.34
C SER A 47 18.91 -0.45 17.09
N VAL A 48 19.87 0.47 17.26
CA VAL A 48 20.41 1.31 16.18
C VAL A 48 21.70 0.73 15.63
N GLN A 49 21.81 0.57 14.31
CA GLN A 49 23.05 0.15 13.65
C GLN A 49 23.51 1.15 12.59
N PHE A 50 24.75 1.62 12.74
CA PHE A 50 25.55 2.25 11.69
C PHE A 50 26.37 1.14 10.99
N PRO A 51 26.09 0.83 9.70
CA PRO A 51 26.67 -0.34 9.04
C PRO A 51 28.20 -0.29 8.91
N PRO A 52 28.88 -1.46 8.94
CA PRO A 52 30.32 -1.55 8.71
C PRO A 52 30.71 -1.02 7.33
N GLN A 53 31.96 -0.56 7.19
CA GLN A 53 32.52 -0.05 5.92
C GLN A 53 31.77 1.16 5.35
N THR A 54 31.07 1.93 6.20
CA THR A 54 30.36 3.15 5.77
C THR A 54 30.81 4.38 6.56
N SER A 55 30.85 5.53 5.89
CA SER A 55 31.24 6.83 6.46
C SER A 55 29.99 7.66 6.74
N PHE A 56 29.84 8.19 7.94
CA PHE A 56 28.66 8.98 8.33
C PHE A 56 29.03 10.19 9.18
N SER A 57 28.15 11.18 9.20
CA SER A 57 28.20 12.33 10.11
C SER A 57 26.79 12.57 10.65
N VAL A 58 26.67 12.75 11.96
CA VAL A 58 25.39 12.93 12.66
C VAL A 58 25.33 14.30 13.32
N GLN A 59 24.21 14.99 13.11
CA GLN A 59 23.91 16.32 13.64
C GLN A 59 22.54 16.34 14.34
N GLY A 60 22.14 17.49 14.88
CA GLY A 60 20.76 17.72 15.32
C GLY A 60 20.24 16.84 16.48
N ILE A 61 21.11 16.22 17.27
CA ILE A 61 20.74 15.39 18.44
C ILE A 61 20.32 16.30 19.61
N ASN A 62 19.15 16.93 19.47
CA ASN A 62 18.47 17.67 20.53
C ASN A 62 16.95 17.58 20.31
N PRO A 63 16.15 16.98 21.23
CA PRO A 63 16.55 16.42 22.53
C PRO A 63 17.49 15.21 22.41
N ALA A 64 18.03 14.75 23.54
CA ALA A 64 18.82 13.52 23.57
C ALA A 64 17.90 12.30 23.34
N PRO A 65 18.10 11.50 22.28
CA PRO A 65 17.33 10.29 22.05
C PRO A 65 17.66 9.26 23.13
N THR A 66 16.70 8.38 23.36
CA THR A 66 16.89 7.16 24.15
C THR A 66 16.68 5.98 23.21
N ILE A 67 17.53 4.96 23.30
CA ILE A 67 17.53 3.75 22.45
C ILE A 67 17.94 2.54 23.29
N THR A 68 17.60 1.33 22.83
CA THR A 68 17.91 0.09 23.55
C THR A 68 19.37 -0.30 23.39
N SER A 69 19.88 -0.36 22.16
CA SER A 69 21.28 -0.63 21.87
C SER A 69 21.81 0.27 20.74
N LEU A 70 23.14 0.38 20.64
CA LEU A 70 23.83 1.09 19.57
C LEU A 70 24.99 0.24 19.05
N ARG A 71 25.04 0.06 17.73
CA ARG A 71 26.11 -0.65 17.02
C ARG A 71 26.73 0.26 15.96
N ILE A 72 28.07 0.36 15.95
CA ILE A 72 28.83 1.13 14.94
C ILE A 72 29.98 0.25 14.46
N ASN A 73 30.08 0.01 13.14
CA ASN A 73 31.05 -0.92 12.55
C ASN A 73 31.05 -2.31 13.21
N ASP A 74 29.84 -2.83 13.43
CA ASP A 74 29.53 -4.08 14.14
C ASP A 74 30.03 -4.23 15.59
N LEU A 75 30.62 -3.19 16.16
CA LEU A 75 30.90 -3.08 17.59
C LEU A 75 29.68 -2.51 18.32
N GLU A 76 29.26 -3.17 19.40
CA GLU A 76 28.19 -2.72 20.28
C GLU A 76 28.73 -1.76 21.35
N TYR A 77 28.05 -0.63 21.53
CA TYR A 77 28.47 0.44 22.44
C TYR A 77 27.55 0.49 23.65
N ASN A 78 28.12 0.31 24.84
CA ASN A 78 27.48 0.74 26.08
C ASN A 78 27.68 2.25 26.30
N LYS A 79 27.07 2.78 27.36
CA LYS A 79 27.13 4.21 27.72
C LYS A 79 28.56 4.76 27.91
N GLU A 80 29.46 3.97 28.50
CA GLU A 80 30.83 4.41 28.79
C GLU A 80 31.70 4.40 27.54
N ASP A 81 31.60 3.35 26.73
CA ASP A 81 32.37 3.24 25.49
C ASP A 81 31.87 4.21 24.42
N LEU A 82 30.57 4.52 24.38
CA LEU A 82 30.05 5.63 23.57
C LEU A 82 30.61 6.97 24.04
N ALA A 83 30.68 7.22 25.36
CA ALA A 83 31.25 8.47 25.88
C ALA A 83 32.74 8.61 25.52
N LYS A 84 33.51 7.51 25.55
CA LYS A 84 34.92 7.48 25.08
C LYS A 84 35.00 7.76 23.58
N LEU A 85 34.13 7.15 22.76
CA LEU A 85 34.06 7.43 21.32
C LEU A 85 33.77 8.92 21.07
N LEU A 86 32.70 9.47 21.63
CA LEU A 86 32.28 10.88 21.45
C LEU A 86 33.36 11.88 21.92
N ALA A 87 34.16 11.53 22.92
CA ALA A 87 35.29 12.36 23.36
C ALA A 87 36.51 12.31 22.41
N SER A 88 36.68 11.24 21.63
CA SER A 88 37.79 11.04 20.71
C SER A 88 37.75 11.97 19.49
N SER A 89 38.89 12.16 18.81
CA SER A 89 38.95 12.93 17.57
C SER A 89 38.04 12.35 16.48
N THR A 90 37.99 11.03 16.34
CA THR A 90 37.12 10.33 15.38
C THR A 90 35.64 10.54 15.71
N GLY A 91 35.25 10.38 16.98
CA GLY A 91 33.86 10.57 17.39
C GLY A 91 33.37 12.01 17.18
N LYS A 92 34.23 13.02 17.34
CA LYS A 92 33.89 14.43 17.05
C LYS A 92 33.68 14.73 15.56
N LEU A 93 34.24 13.92 14.67
CA LEU A 93 33.98 13.98 13.22
C LEU A 93 32.68 13.24 12.86
N LEU A 94 32.42 12.10 13.49
CA LEU A 94 31.20 11.31 13.28
C LEU A 94 29.95 11.93 13.94
N PHE A 95 30.11 12.64 15.05
CA PHE A 95 29.02 13.16 15.90
C PHE A 95 29.30 14.62 16.28
N HIS A 96 28.65 15.56 15.59
CA HIS A 96 28.91 16.98 15.75
C HIS A 96 28.32 17.54 17.06
N ASN A 97 28.97 18.57 17.62
CA ASN A 97 28.54 19.32 18.80
C ASN A 97 28.47 18.53 20.13
N ASN A 98 29.22 17.41 20.25
CA ASN A 98 29.27 16.56 21.45
C ASN A 98 27.87 16.13 21.95
N PRO A 99 27.11 15.36 21.14
CA PRO A 99 25.73 15.03 21.42
C PRO A 99 25.59 14.08 22.61
N THR A 100 24.39 13.98 23.18
CA THR A 100 24.04 12.98 24.19
C THR A 100 23.07 11.97 23.61
N ILE A 101 23.38 10.68 23.71
CA ILE A 101 22.51 9.56 23.36
C ILE A 101 22.40 8.67 24.60
N ASN A 102 21.16 8.36 25.01
CA ASN A 102 20.91 7.52 26.18
C ASN A 102 20.69 6.07 25.74
N ILE A 103 21.52 5.16 26.22
CA ILE A 103 21.40 3.72 25.96
C ILE A 103 20.86 3.05 27.23
N ILE A 104 19.76 2.29 27.12
CA ILE A 104 19.07 1.68 28.27
C ILE A 104 19.22 0.16 28.39
N ASN A 105 19.71 -0.54 27.37
CA ASN A 105 19.89 -2.00 27.35
C ASN A 105 18.65 -2.80 27.81
N SER A 106 17.44 -2.32 27.47
CA SER A 106 16.16 -2.90 27.88
C SER A 106 15.19 -2.98 26.69
N PRO A 107 15.07 -4.15 26.02
CA PRO A 107 14.17 -4.30 24.88
C PRO A 107 12.69 -4.20 25.28
N CYS A 108 11.79 -4.12 24.29
CA CYS A 108 10.35 -4.08 24.53
C CYS A 108 9.82 -5.41 25.09
N SER A 109 9.68 -5.53 26.41
CA SER A 109 9.14 -6.72 27.08
C SER A 109 7.60 -6.78 27.17
N ASN A 110 6.89 -5.77 26.65
CA ASN A 110 5.43 -5.69 26.75
C ASN A 110 4.75 -6.51 25.63
N PRO A 111 3.97 -7.58 25.94
CA PRO A 111 3.33 -8.41 24.92
C PRO A 111 2.24 -7.67 24.11
N THR A 112 1.76 -6.51 24.58
CA THR A 112 0.86 -5.63 23.83
C THR A 112 1.60 -4.70 22.85
N GLY A 113 2.94 -4.76 22.82
CA GLY A 113 3.82 -3.82 22.12
C GLY A 113 4.20 -2.61 22.98
N CYS A 114 5.18 -1.85 22.51
CA CYS A 114 5.63 -0.61 23.14
C CYS A 114 5.33 0.60 22.25
N ILE A 115 4.98 1.72 22.90
CA ILE A 115 4.74 3.02 22.27
C ILE A 115 6.11 3.63 21.92
N CYS A 116 6.24 4.21 20.71
CA CYS A 116 7.51 4.79 20.25
C CYS A 116 7.94 6.02 21.08
N GLY A 117 7.00 6.94 21.32
CA GLY A 117 7.21 8.18 22.06
C GLY A 117 7.54 9.39 21.17
N ASN A 118 8.09 9.15 19.98
CA ASN A 118 8.44 10.17 18.99
C ASN A 118 7.24 10.94 18.42
N GLU A 119 6.00 10.48 18.66
CA GLU A 119 4.76 11.17 18.30
C GLU A 119 4.43 12.39 19.20
N ARG A 120 5.20 12.60 20.28
CA ARG A 120 5.00 13.70 21.23
C ARG A 120 5.98 14.87 20.98
N PRO A 121 5.57 16.13 21.22
CA PRO A 121 6.50 17.25 21.25
C PRO A 121 7.58 17.08 22.36
N PRO A 122 8.79 17.63 22.18
CA PRO A 122 9.24 18.41 21.02
C PRO A 122 9.67 17.55 19.82
N VAL A 123 9.93 16.24 20.02
CA VAL A 123 10.47 15.34 18.98
C VAL A 123 9.61 15.34 17.72
N PHE A 124 8.30 15.18 17.85
CA PHE A 124 7.41 15.13 16.69
C PHE A 124 7.47 16.41 15.83
N SER A 125 7.58 17.58 16.47
CA SER A 125 7.69 18.86 15.77
C SER A 125 9.01 18.98 14.99
N ILE A 126 10.09 18.39 15.49
CA ILE A 126 11.39 18.34 14.81
C ILE A 126 11.30 17.40 13.59
N ILE A 127 10.79 16.18 13.78
CA ILE A 127 10.59 15.20 12.69
C ILE A 127 9.74 15.79 11.57
N CYS A 128 8.68 16.53 11.91
CA CYS A 128 7.80 17.14 10.92
C CYS A 128 8.38 18.38 10.23
N ALA A 129 9.40 19.03 10.80
CA ALA A 129 10.11 20.11 10.11
C ALA A 129 10.85 19.64 8.83
N PHE A 130 11.16 18.35 8.72
CA PHE A 130 11.70 17.72 7.49
C PHE A 130 10.63 17.39 6.45
N LYS A 131 9.35 17.44 6.81
CA LYS A 131 8.22 16.94 6.00
C LYS A 131 7.23 18.00 5.55
N TYR A 132 7.42 19.25 5.98
CA TYR A 132 6.67 20.38 5.46
C TYR A 132 7.48 21.13 4.38
N PRO A 133 6.84 21.66 3.32
CA PRO A 133 5.41 21.55 3.03
C PRO A 133 4.99 20.13 2.63
N CYS A 134 3.75 19.74 2.94
CA CYS A 134 3.24 18.42 2.59
C CYS A 134 3.12 18.25 1.07
N PRO A 135 3.33 17.03 0.53
CA PRO A 135 3.16 16.76 -0.88
C PRO A 135 1.70 16.90 -1.32
N GLU A 136 1.48 17.14 -2.61
CA GLU A 136 0.14 17.06 -3.20
C GLU A 136 -0.38 15.61 -3.14
N LEU A 137 -1.67 15.47 -2.86
CA LEU A 137 -2.32 14.17 -2.67
C LEU A 137 -3.28 13.84 -3.82
N GLU A 138 -3.31 12.56 -4.19
CA GLU A 138 -4.12 12.05 -5.29
C GLU A 138 -5.58 11.78 -4.90
N CYS A 139 -5.86 11.68 -3.60
CA CYS A 139 -7.20 11.61 -3.04
C CYS A 139 -7.65 12.99 -2.55
N GLN A 140 -8.96 13.23 -2.60
CA GLN A 140 -9.60 14.46 -2.14
C GLN A 140 -9.99 14.39 -0.65
N ASP A 141 -9.98 13.20 -0.07
CA ASP A 141 -10.35 12.86 1.31
C ASP A 141 -9.22 12.13 2.05
N PRO A 142 -8.04 12.75 2.20
CA PRO A 142 -6.91 12.14 2.89
C PRO A 142 -7.19 11.94 4.38
N ILE A 143 -6.62 10.88 4.96
CA ILE A 143 -6.75 10.57 6.38
C ILE A 143 -5.51 11.03 7.16
N THR A 144 -5.71 11.38 8.43
CA THR A 144 -4.61 11.61 9.39
C THR A 144 -4.25 10.30 10.09
N VAL A 145 -2.96 10.09 10.34
CA VAL A 145 -2.41 8.85 10.92
C VAL A 145 -1.52 9.23 12.10
N SER A 146 -1.63 8.50 13.22
CA SER A 146 -0.80 8.78 14.40
C SER A 146 0.68 8.60 14.06
N GLY A 147 1.50 9.59 14.41
CA GLY A 147 2.92 9.66 14.05
C GLY A 147 3.21 10.08 12.60
N HIS A 148 2.21 10.46 11.79
CA HIS A 148 2.41 10.95 10.42
C HIS A 148 2.22 12.47 10.34
N CYS A 149 3.21 13.19 9.82
CA CYS A 149 3.23 14.67 9.80
C CYS A 149 2.22 15.30 8.83
N CYS A 150 1.95 14.60 7.72
CA CYS A 150 1.02 15.02 6.69
C CYS A 150 -0.19 14.06 6.64
N PRO A 151 -1.38 14.52 6.23
CA PRO A 151 -2.44 13.63 5.77
C PRO A 151 -1.95 12.76 4.61
N ILE A 152 -2.52 11.56 4.45
CA ILE A 152 -2.16 10.62 3.38
C ILE A 152 -3.39 9.94 2.79
N CYS A 153 -3.26 9.48 1.55
CA CYS A 153 -4.24 8.62 0.88
C CYS A 153 -4.02 7.17 1.31
N ALA A 154 -4.84 6.70 2.24
CA ALA A 154 -4.61 5.45 2.94
C ALA A 154 -5.91 4.89 3.54
N ALA A 155 -5.83 3.65 4.02
CA ALA A 155 -6.73 3.13 5.04
C ALA A 155 -5.99 3.00 6.37
N LYS A 156 -6.69 3.16 7.48
CA LYS A 156 -6.21 2.78 8.81
C LYS A 156 -7.30 2.05 9.59
N ILE A 157 -6.84 1.16 10.46
CA ILE A 157 -7.63 0.51 11.50
C ILE A 157 -7.14 1.05 12.85
N ILE A 158 -8.06 1.31 13.77
CA ILE A 158 -7.75 1.52 15.19
C ILE A 158 -8.49 0.44 15.98
N ALA A 159 -7.75 -0.40 16.69
CA ALA A 159 -8.27 -1.45 17.55
C ALA A 159 -8.07 -1.06 19.01
N LYS A 160 -9.15 -1.06 19.79
CA LYS A 160 -9.08 -0.97 21.26
C LYS A 160 -8.87 -2.36 21.83
N THR A 161 -7.91 -2.49 22.74
CA THR A 161 -7.42 -3.77 23.23
C THR A 161 -7.90 -4.04 24.66
N ASN A 162 -7.99 -5.33 24.99
CA ASN A 162 -8.28 -5.85 26.32
C ASN A 162 -6.99 -6.38 26.98
N SER A 163 -7.05 -6.74 28.26
CA SER A 163 -5.91 -7.28 29.02
C SER A 163 -5.34 -8.60 28.48
N ASN A 164 -6.09 -9.33 27.65
CA ASN A 164 -5.64 -10.55 26.97
C ASN A 164 -5.09 -10.32 25.55
N PHE A 165 -5.03 -9.07 25.08
CA PHE A 165 -4.43 -8.72 23.79
C PHE A 165 -2.95 -9.11 23.74
N ARG A 166 -2.51 -9.55 22.56
CA ARG A 166 -1.09 -9.74 22.26
C ARG A 166 -0.79 -9.27 20.84
N MET A 167 0.29 -8.51 20.68
CA MET A 167 0.70 -7.95 19.39
C MET A 167 1.12 -9.05 18.41
N ASP A 168 1.76 -10.13 18.90
CA ASP A 168 2.19 -11.28 18.09
C ASP A 168 1.05 -11.90 17.26
N ARG A 169 -0.09 -12.20 17.89
CA ARG A 169 -1.29 -12.76 17.23
C ARG A 169 -1.90 -11.80 16.21
N PHE A 170 -1.87 -10.50 16.53
CA PHE A 170 -2.42 -9.44 15.69
C PHE A 170 -1.57 -9.25 14.41
N LEU A 171 -0.24 -9.32 14.54
CA LEU A 171 0.70 -9.33 13.42
C LEU A 171 0.65 -10.65 12.62
N GLU A 172 0.37 -11.78 13.26
CA GLU A 172 0.27 -13.08 12.61
C GLU A 172 -0.96 -13.19 11.70
N LEU A 173 -2.12 -12.64 12.10
CA LEU A 173 -3.26 -12.53 11.18
C LEU A 173 -2.91 -11.63 9.99
N HIS A 174 -2.24 -10.50 10.25
CA HIS A 174 -1.82 -9.57 9.20
C HIS A 174 -0.91 -10.26 8.17
N ARG A 175 0.12 -10.99 8.62
CA ARG A 175 0.98 -11.85 7.79
C ARG A 175 0.17 -12.84 6.94
N LYS A 176 -0.79 -13.55 7.54
CA LYS A 176 -1.60 -14.58 6.85
C LYS A 176 -2.53 -14.04 5.78
N LEU A 177 -2.99 -12.80 5.92
CA LEU A 177 -3.84 -12.13 4.92
C LEU A 177 -3.02 -11.52 3.77
N TYR A 178 -1.71 -11.36 3.97
CA TYR A 178 -0.78 -10.89 2.95
C TYR A 178 -0.47 -12.01 1.95
N ASN A 179 -0.92 -11.82 0.71
CA ASN A 179 -0.75 -12.78 -0.39
C ASN A 179 -0.53 -12.02 -1.72
N ASP A 180 -0.47 -12.72 -2.85
CA ASP A 180 -0.22 -12.12 -4.17
C ASP A 180 -1.23 -11.03 -4.58
N MET A 181 -2.45 -11.03 -4.02
CA MET A 181 -3.44 -9.97 -4.25
C MET A 181 -3.08 -8.66 -3.54
N PHE A 182 -2.35 -8.75 -2.43
CA PHE A 182 -2.01 -7.63 -1.56
C PHE A 182 -0.51 -7.30 -1.52
N ASN A 183 0.32 -7.96 -2.34
CA ASN A 183 1.77 -7.76 -2.44
C ASN A 183 2.21 -6.32 -2.83
N GLN A 184 1.26 -5.50 -3.30
CA GLN A 184 1.43 -4.08 -3.59
C GLN A 184 0.90 -3.16 -2.48
N VAL A 185 0.43 -3.67 -1.34
CA VAL A 185 -0.01 -2.84 -0.21
C VAL A 185 1.13 -2.72 0.79
N ASP A 186 1.65 -1.51 0.98
CA ASP A 186 2.51 -1.18 2.12
C ASP A 186 1.62 -1.08 3.37
N SER A 187 2.07 -1.61 4.48
CA SER A 187 1.33 -1.63 5.75
C SER A 187 2.25 -1.60 6.95
N PHE A 188 1.78 -1.03 8.07
CA PHE A 188 2.53 -0.91 9.32
C PHE A 188 1.61 -0.97 10.53
N THR A 189 2.04 -1.65 11.59
CA THR A 189 1.28 -1.82 12.84
C THR A 189 2.01 -1.18 14.02
N SER A 190 1.33 -0.37 14.83
CA SER A 190 1.94 0.27 16.01
C SER A 190 1.00 0.42 17.21
N LYS A 191 1.57 0.38 18.42
CA LYS A 191 0.85 0.71 19.66
C LYS A 191 0.88 2.24 19.86
N ILE A 192 -0.28 2.88 19.80
CA ILE A 192 -0.41 4.35 19.82
C ILE A 192 -0.83 4.90 21.20
N SER A 193 -1.48 4.09 22.03
CA SER A 193 -1.80 4.39 23.43
C SER A 193 -1.82 3.08 24.24
N GLU A 194 -1.99 3.12 25.56
CA GLU A 194 -1.89 1.90 26.39
C GLU A 194 -2.84 0.78 25.97
N ASN A 195 -4.03 1.14 25.49
CA ASN A 195 -5.08 0.20 25.08
C ASN A 195 -5.45 0.35 23.59
N GLU A 196 -4.61 0.97 22.75
CA GLU A 196 -4.95 1.19 21.34
C GLU A 196 -3.79 0.86 20.40
N VAL A 197 -4.11 0.08 19.37
CA VAL A 197 -3.21 -0.30 18.29
C VAL A 197 -3.75 0.22 16.97
N GLN A 198 -2.87 0.79 16.16
CA GLN A 198 -3.14 1.29 14.82
C GLN A 198 -2.53 0.34 13.78
N ILE A 199 -3.28 0.01 12.73
CA ILE A 199 -2.69 -0.51 11.47
C ILE A 199 -2.91 0.55 10.40
N VAL A 200 -1.90 0.83 9.60
CA VAL A 200 -1.94 1.71 8.43
C VAL A 200 -1.74 0.86 7.19
N PHE A 201 -2.47 1.16 6.11
CA PHE A 201 -2.36 0.53 4.80
C PHE A 201 -2.29 1.61 3.73
N VAL A 202 -1.27 1.54 2.87
CA VAL A 202 -1.02 2.47 1.79
C VAL A 202 -0.85 1.65 0.51
N ASP A 203 -1.53 2.03 -0.56
CA ASP A 203 -1.32 1.39 -1.85
C ASP A 203 0.07 1.76 -2.38
N GLY A 204 0.86 0.76 -2.71
CA GLY A 204 2.18 0.91 -3.32
C GLY A 204 2.12 1.28 -4.81
N THR A 205 0.93 1.20 -5.43
CA THR A 205 0.59 1.74 -6.75
C THR A 205 -0.80 2.38 -6.74
N ASN A 206 -0.91 3.56 -7.35
CA ASN A 206 -1.94 4.57 -7.05
C ASN A 206 -3.34 4.30 -7.67
N ARG A 207 -3.66 3.05 -8.01
CA ARG A 207 -4.75 2.72 -8.94
C ARG A 207 -5.79 1.70 -8.46
N ASN A 208 -5.45 0.88 -7.47
CA ASN A 208 -6.22 -0.36 -7.22
C ASN A 208 -7.03 -0.37 -5.91
N SER A 209 -6.85 0.63 -5.04
CA SER A 209 -7.50 0.75 -3.72
C SER A 209 -7.44 -0.56 -2.91
N LEU A 210 -6.32 -1.28 -3.00
CA LEU A 210 -6.12 -2.58 -2.34
C LEU A 210 -5.94 -2.38 -0.84
N SER A 211 -5.31 -1.28 -0.44
CA SER A 211 -5.24 -0.80 0.96
C SER A 211 -6.63 -0.78 1.63
N ASN A 212 -7.62 -0.19 0.95
CA ASN A 212 -9.01 -0.14 1.41
C ASN A 212 -9.64 -1.54 1.51
N LYS A 213 -9.40 -2.41 0.52
CA LYS A 213 -9.93 -3.78 0.49
C LYS A 213 -9.34 -4.64 1.61
N LEU A 214 -8.03 -4.57 1.83
CA LEU A 214 -7.33 -5.28 2.91
C LEU A 214 -7.79 -4.78 4.28
N ALA A 215 -7.91 -3.46 4.46
CA ALA A 215 -8.43 -2.88 5.70
C ALA A 215 -9.88 -3.31 5.98
N LEU A 216 -10.75 -3.34 4.97
CA LEU A 216 -12.14 -3.84 5.12
C LEU A 216 -12.18 -5.34 5.46
N LEU A 217 -11.33 -6.16 4.84
CA LEU A 217 -11.20 -7.58 5.14
C LEU A 217 -10.75 -7.82 6.58
N MET A 218 -9.67 -7.16 7.01
CA MET A 218 -9.16 -7.24 8.39
C MET A 218 -10.18 -6.73 9.41
N HIS A 219 -10.83 -5.60 9.13
CA HIS A 219 -11.91 -5.06 9.97
C HIS A 219 -13.05 -6.07 10.13
N THR A 220 -13.45 -6.75 9.05
CA THR A 220 -14.53 -7.75 9.07
C THR A 220 -14.17 -8.97 9.91
N ILE A 221 -12.93 -9.47 9.78
CA ILE A 221 -12.43 -10.60 10.58
C ILE A 221 -12.42 -10.25 12.06
N TYR A 222 -11.83 -9.11 12.44
CA TYR A 222 -11.79 -8.67 13.83
C TYR A 222 -13.18 -8.37 14.42
N ASN A 223 -14.07 -7.72 13.66
CA ASN A 223 -15.45 -7.47 14.11
C ASN A 223 -16.26 -8.77 14.29
N THR A 224 -15.88 -9.85 13.60
CA THR A 224 -16.45 -11.20 13.80
C THR A 224 -15.87 -11.87 15.05
N ASP A 225 -14.55 -11.74 15.30
CA ASP A 225 -13.90 -12.24 16.52
C ASP A 225 -14.43 -11.58 17.80
N ILE A 226 -14.60 -10.25 17.79
CA ILE A 226 -15.17 -9.45 18.90
C ILE A 226 -16.55 -10.00 19.34
N LYS A 227 -17.36 -10.44 18.38
CA LYS A 227 -18.72 -10.98 18.59
C LYS A 227 -18.74 -12.49 18.91
N SER A 228 -17.59 -13.15 18.91
CA SER A 228 -17.47 -14.60 19.08
C SER A 228 -16.43 -14.97 20.14
N VAL A 229 -15.29 -15.52 19.74
CA VAL A 229 -14.31 -16.14 20.65
C VAL A 229 -13.35 -15.12 21.29
N GLN A 230 -13.28 -13.89 20.76
CA GLN A 230 -12.40 -12.81 21.23
C GLN A 230 -10.91 -13.23 21.31
N SER A 231 -10.49 -14.06 20.34
CA SER A 231 -9.17 -14.70 20.26
C SER A 231 -8.01 -13.70 20.12
N TYR A 232 -8.28 -12.52 19.55
CA TYR A 232 -7.29 -11.43 19.42
C TYR A 232 -7.27 -10.47 20.61
N GLY A 233 -8.22 -10.56 21.55
CA GLY A 233 -8.27 -9.67 22.72
C GLY A 233 -8.62 -8.21 22.38
N ILE A 234 -9.50 -8.00 21.40
CA ILE A 234 -9.95 -6.67 20.96
C ILE A 234 -11.34 -6.40 21.56
N SER A 235 -11.61 -5.19 22.06
CA SER A 235 -12.93 -4.76 22.55
C SER A 235 -13.75 -4.02 21.51
N SER A 236 -13.10 -3.21 20.68
CA SER A 236 -13.76 -2.50 19.58
C SER A 236 -12.76 -2.22 18.47
N ILE A 237 -13.25 -2.11 17.25
CA ILE A 237 -12.44 -1.79 16.08
C ILE A 237 -13.13 -0.71 15.26
N THR A 238 -12.36 0.24 14.74
CA THR A 238 -12.82 1.25 13.79
C THR A 238 -11.92 1.28 12.57
N ILE A 239 -12.49 1.69 11.44
CA ILE A 239 -11.78 1.85 10.16
C ILE A 239 -12.01 3.27 9.65
N GLN A 240 -10.96 3.88 9.09
CA GLN A 240 -11.04 5.13 8.34
C GLN A 240 -10.26 4.95 7.03
N LYS A 241 -10.81 5.39 5.91
CA LYS A 241 -10.21 5.21 4.58
C LYS A 241 -10.47 6.40 3.67
N SER A 242 -9.52 6.71 2.80
CA SER A 242 -9.73 7.62 1.66
C SER A 242 -10.49 6.90 0.55
N GLU A 243 -11.52 7.53 -0.02
CA GLU A 243 -12.41 6.96 -1.02
C GLU A 243 -12.40 7.72 -2.35
N ARG A 244 -12.01 9.00 -2.35
CA ARG A 244 -12.19 9.91 -3.49
C ARG A 244 -10.89 10.16 -4.24
N PHE A 245 -10.42 9.17 -4.99
CA PHE A 245 -9.21 9.30 -5.82
C PHE A 245 -9.49 10.08 -7.11
N ARG A 246 -8.60 11.03 -7.45
CA ARG A 246 -8.78 12.03 -8.54
C ARG A 246 -9.01 11.43 -9.93
N ASN A 247 -8.58 10.18 -10.16
CA ASN A 247 -8.64 9.48 -11.45
C ASN A 247 -9.45 8.17 -11.40
N GLN A 248 -10.33 7.99 -10.40
CA GLN A 248 -11.09 6.76 -10.27
C GLN A 248 -12.29 6.76 -11.24
N PRO A 249 -12.47 5.74 -12.11
CA PRO A 249 -13.74 5.55 -12.79
C PRO A 249 -14.84 5.27 -11.74
N PRO A 250 -16.11 5.64 -11.99
CA PRO A 250 -17.19 5.44 -11.02
C PRO A 250 -17.33 3.97 -10.67
N SER A 251 -16.94 3.60 -9.45
CA SER A 251 -17.01 2.23 -8.94
C SER A 251 -18.45 1.84 -8.64
N SER A 252 -18.92 0.75 -9.23
CA SER A 252 -20.30 0.26 -9.12
C SER A 252 -20.64 -0.40 -7.78
N ASP A 253 -19.69 -0.47 -6.85
CA ASP A 253 -19.84 -1.14 -5.55
C ASP A 253 -20.42 -0.20 -4.48
N GLN A 254 -21.63 0.33 -4.73
CA GLN A 254 -22.45 0.93 -3.69
C GLN A 254 -23.06 -0.16 -2.79
N HIS A 255 -22.25 -0.72 -1.89
CA HIS A 255 -22.82 -1.37 -0.70
C HIS A 255 -23.29 -0.28 0.27
N SER A 256 -24.59 -0.02 0.22
CA SER A 256 -25.23 1.12 0.89
C SER A 256 -25.00 1.12 2.41
N SER A 257 -24.46 2.24 2.89
CA SER A 257 -24.70 2.72 4.26
C SER A 257 -25.47 4.02 4.13
N SER A 258 -26.59 4.12 4.83
CA SER A 258 -27.56 5.20 4.70
C SER A 258 -27.01 6.57 5.12
N ASP A 259 -27.10 7.58 4.24
CA ASP A 259 -28.06 8.67 4.43
C ASP A 259 -28.02 9.68 3.27
N GLY A 260 -29.19 10.23 2.91
CA GLY A 260 -29.33 11.29 1.90
C GLY A 260 -29.86 10.83 0.54
N MET A 261 -31.17 10.59 0.42
CA MET A 261 -31.82 10.43 -0.88
C MET A 261 -31.80 11.75 -1.66
N SER A 262 -30.98 11.83 -2.71
CA SER A 262 -30.99 12.94 -3.67
C SER A 262 -32.39 13.11 -4.27
N SER A 263 -32.84 14.36 -4.42
CA SER A 263 -34.20 14.74 -4.81
C SER A 263 -34.66 14.18 -6.16
N GLY A 264 -33.72 13.84 -7.06
CA GLY A 264 -34.02 13.17 -8.33
C GLY A 264 -34.55 11.74 -8.20
N GLY A 265 -34.19 11.02 -7.12
CA GLY A 265 -34.59 9.61 -6.93
C GLY A 265 -36.09 9.44 -6.64
N ILE A 266 -36.69 10.43 -5.97
CA ILE A 266 -38.11 10.39 -5.57
C ILE A 266 -39.02 10.49 -6.80
N ALA A 267 -38.66 11.36 -7.77
CA ALA A 267 -39.43 11.53 -9.00
C ALA A 267 -39.46 10.24 -9.86
N GLY A 268 -38.31 9.57 -10.03
CA GLY A 268 -38.23 8.32 -10.79
C GLY A 268 -39.05 7.18 -10.17
N LEU A 269 -39.05 7.08 -8.84
CA LEU A 269 -39.76 6.03 -8.11
C LEU A 269 -41.29 6.21 -8.16
N ILE A 270 -41.79 7.46 -8.12
CA ILE A 270 -43.21 7.76 -8.33
C ILE A 270 -43.67 7.39 -9.75
N ILE A 271 -42.88 7.73 -10.77
CA ILE A 271 -43.20 7.39 -12.17
C ILE A 271 -43.25 5.87 -12.37
N ALA A 272 -42.29 5.12 -11.82
CA ALA A 272 -42.28 3.66 -11.90
C ALA A 272 -43.53 3.04 -11.26
N ILE A 273 -43.94 3.51 -10.07
CA ILE A 273 -45.16 3.03 -9.39
C ILE A 273 -46.41 3.33 -10.24
N LEU A 274 -46.53 4.53 -10.80
CA LEU A 274 -47.67 4.89 -11.65
C LEU A 274 -47.78 4.01 -12.90
N ILE A 275 -46.65 3.68 -13.55
CA ILE A 275 -46.62 2.76 -14.69
C ILE A 275 -47.05 1.36 -14.26
N CYS A 276 -46.52 0.82 -13.16
CA CYS A 276 -46.90 -0.50 -12.65
C CYS A 276 -48.40 -0.58 -12.29
N CYS A 277 -48.95 0.45 -11.64
CA CYS A 277 -50.38 0.55 -11.35
C CYS A 277 -51.23 0.63 -12.64
N GLY A 278 -50.79 1.38 -13.64
CA GLY A 278 -51.46 1.46 -14.94
C GLY A 278 -51.51 0.13 -15.69
N VAL A 279 -50.38 -0.58 -15.74
CA VAL A 279 -50.29 -1.93 -16.34
C VAL A 279 -51.13 -2.94 -15.56
N GLY A 280 -51.10 -2.89 -14.22
CA GLY A 280 -51.95 -3.73 -13.36
C GLY A 280 -53.45 -3.51 -13.61
N ALA A 281 -53.88 -2.26 -13.71
CA ALA A 281 -55.27 -1.91 -14.03
C ALA A 281 -55.68 -2.37 -15.44
N ALA A 282 -54.80 -2.21 -16.44
CA ALA A 282 -55.04 -2.67 -17.80
C ALA A 282 -55.19 -4.20 -17.88
N LEU A 283 -54.30 -4.95 -17.22
CA LEU A 283 -54.38 -6.42 -17.15
C LEU A 283 -55.62 -6.91 -16.38
N TYR A 284 -56.02 -6.20 -15.31
CA TYR A 284 -57.23 -6.49 -14.57
C TYR A 284 -58.50 -6.29 -15.42
N ILE A 285 -58.59 -5.19 -16.16
CA ILE A 285 -59.69 -4.92 -17.10
C ILE A 285 -59.69 -5.94 -18.26
N TYR A 286 -58.53 -6.28 -18.79
CA TYR A 286 -58.40 -7.29 -19.86
C TYR A 286 -58.90 -8.67 -19.40
N ARG A 287 -58.45 -9.16 -18.22
CA ARG A 287 -58.93 -10.43 -17.66
C ARG A 287 -60.43 -10.38 -17.31
N ARG A 288 -60.93 -9.26 -16.80
CA ARG A 288 -62.36 -9.11 -16.48
C ARG A 288 -63.25 -9.13 -17.72
N ARG A 289 -62.76 -8.68 -18.88
CA ARG A 289 -63.48 -8.73 -20.16
C ARG A 289 -63.52 -10.10 -20.84
N GLN A 290 -62.72 -11.07 -20.38
CA GLN A 290 -62.71 -12.44 -20.94
C GLN A 290 -63.69 -13.42 -20.28
N MET A 291 -64.45 -12.99 -19.26
CA MET A 291 -65.29 -13.86 -18.43
C MET A 291 -66.80 -13.59 -18.55
N GLU A 292 -67.26 -13.13 -19.71
CA GLU A 292 -68.67 -13.22 -20.14
C GLU A 292 -68.67 -13.74 -21.58
N GLY A 293 -69.17 -14.96 -21.81
CA GLY A 293 -68.92 -15.71 -23.04
C GLY A 293 -70.09 -15.75 -24.03
N PHE A 294 -69.79 -16.08 -25.29
CA PHE A 294 -70.75 -16.65 -26.24
C PHE A 294 -70.07 -17.57 -27.27
N SER A 295 -70.82 -18.55 -27.76
CA SER A 295 -70.45 -19.57 -28.76
C SER A 295 -71.74 -20.03 -29.48
N PHE A 296 -71.76 -20.53 -30.71
CA PHE A 296 -70.67 -20.95 -31.61
C PHE A 296 -70.55 -20.00 -32.82
N ALA A 297 -69.84 -20.32 -33.92
CA ALA A 297 -70.32 -21.27 -34.93
C ALA A 297 -69.18 -21.94 -35.72
N ARG A 298 -69.43 -23.19 -36.14
CA ARG A 298 -68.67 -23.96 -37.11
C ARG A 298 -69.24 -23.69 -38.50
N PHE A 299 -68.40 -23.42 -39.49
CA PHE A 299 -68.74 -23.63 -40.91
C PHE A 299 -67.61 -24.37 -41.60
N ASP A 300 -68.00 -25.24 -42.52
CA ASP A 300 -67.16 -26.16 -43.28
C ASP A 300 -67.60 -26.09 -44.75
N LEU A 301 -66.76 -26.63 -45.64
CA LEU A 301 -66.93 -26.82 -47.08
C LEU A 301 -66.60 -25.68 -48.07
N ARG A 302 -65.54 -26.00 -48.83
CA ARG A 302 -65.39 -25.93 -50.29
C ARG A 302 -64.95 -24.62 -50.96
N SER A 303 -63.69 -24.72 -51.43
CA SER A 303 -63.29 -24.61 -52.84
C SER A 303 -63.46 -23.26 -53.52
N ASP A 304 -62.34 -22.60 -53.80
CA ASP A 304 -62.00 -22.38 -55.21
C ASP A 304 -60.50 -22.58 -55.51
N LYS A 305 -60.23 -22.87 -56.78
CA LYS A 305 -58.97 -23.37 -57.35
C LYS A 305 -58.29 -22.28 -58.19
N ILE A 306 -56.95 -22.23 -58.20
CA ILE A 306 -56.01 -21.80 -59.27
C ILE A 306 -54.61 -21.88 -58.61
N GLU A 307 -53.80 -22.92 -58.82
CA GLU A 307 -52.88 -23.13 -59.95
C GLU A 307 -51.85 -22.01 -60.17
N LEU A 308 -50.58 -22.27 -59.83
CA LEU A 308 -49.43 -21.95 -60.69
C LEU A 308 -48.24 -22.89 -60.39
N GLU A 309 -47.31 -23.00 -61.33
CA GLU A 309 -46.55 -24.24 -61.59
C GLU A 309 -45.12 -24.34 -61.01
N LEU A 310 -44.50 -25.49 -61.30
CA LEU A 310 -43.22 -25.99 -60.79
C LEU A 310 -42.14 -25.99 -61.90
N GLY A 311 -40.92 -25.52 -61.59
CA GLY A 311 -39.73 -25.58 -62.47
C GLY A 311 -38.88 -24.29 -62.40
N THR A 312 -37.55 -24.26 -62.50
CA THR A 312 -36.53 -25.32 -62.74
C THR A 312 -35.19 -24.96 -62.06
N THR A 313 -34.28 -25.93 -61.93
CA THR A 313 -32.91 -25.92 -61.33
C THR A 313 -31.84 -25.23 -62.25
N PRO A 314 -30.49 -25.22 -62.02
CA PRO A 314 -29.63 -25.88 -60.99
C PRO A 314 -28.36 -25.13 -60.46
N HIS A 315 -27.61 -25.79 -59.53
CA HIS A 315 -26.13 -25.77 -59.19
C HIS A 315 -25.35 -24.43 -59.01
N ASP A 316 -24.20 -24.29 -58.32
CA ASP A 316 -23.04 -25.16 -57.95
C ASP A 316 -22.72 -25.09 -56.42
N GLU A 317 -22.22 -26.12 -55.69
CA GLU A 317 -20.84 -26.67 -55.59
C GLU A 317 -19.85 -25.69 -54.85
N LEU A 318 -18.98 -26.03 -53.87
CA LEU A 318 -18.17 -27.23 -53.53
C LEU A 318 -17.80 -27.31 -52.01
N GLU A 319 -17.45 -28.53 -51.53
CA GLU A 319 -16.60 -28.83 -50.33
C GLU A 319 -15.09 -28.87 -50.76
N PRO A 320 -14.03 -29.32 -50.01
CA PRO A 320 -13.97 -29.95 -48.67
C PRO A 320 -12.76 -29.60 -47.76
N GLU A 321 -12.72 -30.38 -46.67
CA GLU A 321 -11.73 -30.78 -45.66
C GLU A 321 -10.19 -30.53 -45.74
N ASP A 322 -9.63 -30.56 -44.52
CA ASP A 322 -8.37 -31.16 -44.05
C ASP A 322 -6.96 -30.55 -44.26
N ALA A 323 -6.21 -30.60 -43.15
CA ALA A 323 -4.76 -30.38 -43.05
C ALA A 323 -4.02 -31.73 -43.03
N PRO A 324 -2.72 -31.77 -43.39
CA PRO A 324 -1.74 -31.99 -42.30
C PRO A 324 -0.33 -31.41 -42.51
N SER A 325 0.44 -31.36 -41.41
CA SER A 325 1.88 -31.63 -41.28
C SER A 325 2.90 -31.09 -42.30
N GLY A 326 3.92 -30.36 -41.81
CA GLY A 326 5.31 -30.59 -42.28
C GLY A 326 6.29 -29.41 -42.38
N ALA A 327 7.24 -29.38 -41.44
CA ALA A 327 8.66 -29.02 -41.59
C ALA A 327 9.18 -27.94 -42.61
N SER A 328 9.84 -26.94 -42.00
CA SER A 328 11.17 -26.40 -42.40
C SER A 328 11.31 -25.33 -43.51
N ALA A 329 12.52 -24.76 -43.52
CA ALA A 329 13.16 -23.93 -44.56
C ALA A 329 12.77 -22.44 -44.67
N ALA A 330 13.69 -21.63 -44.14
CA ALA A 330 13.93 -20.21 -44.39
C ALA A 330 13.72 -19.71 -45.84
N LYS A 331 13.29 -18.45 -45.97
CA LYS A 331 14.19 -17.35 -46.42
C LYS A 331 13.62 -15.94 -46.32
N ASP A 332 14.55 -15.00 -46.10
CA ASP A 332 14.63 -13.60 -46.57
C ASP A 332 13.38 -12.68 -46.52
N SER A 333 13.50 -11.53 -45.84
CA SER A 333 13.59 -10.23 -46.56
C SER A 333 13.77 -8.99 -45.65
N ALA A 334 14.71 -8.13 -46.05
CA ALA A 334 14.74 -6.66 -45.91
C ALA A 334 14.99 -5.94 -44.57
N LYS A 335 16.24 -5.44 -44.46
CA LYS A 335 16.60 -4.02 -44.27
C LYS A 335 16.15 -3.30 -42.98
N GLY A 336 16.96 -3.43 -41.93
CA GLY A 336 17.17 -2.37 -40.93
C GLY A 336 18.25 -1.38 -41.38
N PHE A 337 18.23 -0.15 -40.86
CA PHE A 337 19.12 0.95 -41.27
C PHE A 337 20.50 0.91 -40.59
N ASP A 338 21.55 1.18 -41.36
CA ASP A 338 22.85 1.63 -40.84
C ASP A 338 22.78 3.14 -40.50
N ASN A 339 23.39 3.53 -39.38
CA ASN A 339 23.71 4.92 -39.07
C ASN A 339 25.14 5.01 -38.49
N PRO A 340 26.10 5.65 -39.18
CA PRO A 340 27.52 5.55 -38.81
C PRO A 340 27.97 6.66 -37.86
N ILE A 341 28.64 6.28 -36.77
CA ILE A 341 29.71 7.09 -36.14
C ILE A 341 30.61 6.15 -35.32
N TYR A 342 31.88 6.56 -35.10
CA TYR A 342 33.00 5.78 -34.56
C TYR A 342 33.73 4.87 -35.55
N GLY A 343 34.38 5.51 -36.53
CA GLY A 343 35.64 5.00 -37.07
C GLY A 343 36.80 5.78 -36.48
N THR A 344 37.59 5.18 -35.60
CA THR A 344 38.96 5.63 -35.30
C THR A 344 39.77 4.46 -34.75
N SER A 345 40.75 4.02 -35.54
CA SER A 345 41.70 2.97 -35.18
C SER A 345 42.73 3.50 -34.17
N VAL A 346 42.97 2.76 -33.09
CA VAL A 346 44.18 2.94 -32.27
C VAL A 346 45.26 1.99 -32.78
N ALA A 347 46.41 2.54 -33.18
CA ALA A 347 47.62 1.77 -33.39
C ALA A 347 48.39 1.62 -32.07
N THR A 348 49.00 0.45 -31.87
CA THR A 348 49.90 0.14 -30.75
C THR A 348 51.18 0.96 -30.77
N GLU A 349 51.57 1.51 -29.63
CA GLU A 349 52.98 1.64 -29.20
C GLU A 349 53.09 1.23 -27.72
N ASP A 350 54.18 0.55 -27.37
CA ASP A 350 54.47 0.08 -26.01
C ASP A 350 54.88 1.23 -25.07
N SER A 351 54.43 1.17 -23.82
CA SER A 351 55.31 1.44 -22.67
C SER A 351 54.73 0.86 -21.38
N SER A 352 55.63 0.38 -20.53
CA SER A 352 55.35 -0.06 -19.17
C SER A 352 54.91 1.12 -18.28
N ASP A 353 53.89 0.91 -17.46
CA ASP A 353 54.09 0.85 -16.00
C ASP A 353 52.83 0.30 -15.30
N THR A 354 53.02 -0.31 -14.13
CA THR A 354 51.95 -1.00 -13.38
C THR A 354 51.39 -0.09 -12.29
N GLU A 355 50.28 0.60 -12.58
CA GLU A 355 49.44 1.20 -11.53
C GLU A 355 48.10 0.46 -11.46
N GLU A 356 47.93 -0.29 -10.37
CA GLU A 356 46.69 -0.98 -10.01
C GLU A 356 45.72 0.07 -9.44
N SER A 357 44.87 0.62 -10.32
CA SER A 357 43.84 1.59 -9.92
C SER A 357 42.82 0.92 -8.98
N PRO A 358 42.64 1.39 -7.73
CA PRO A 358 41.64 0.84 -6.85
C PRO A 358 40.24 1.18 -7.37
N GLU A 359 39.33 0.21 -7.26
CA GLU A 359 37.92 0.40 -7.65
C GLU A 359 37.36 1.68 -7.03
N MET A 360 36.79 2.54 -7.89
CA MET A 360 36.09 3.74 -7.48
C MET A 360 34.78 3.32 -6.79
N ASN A 361 34.89 2.95 -5.52
CA ASN A 361 33.73 2.83 -4.65
C ASN A 361 33.00 4.17 -4.64
N ASP A 362 31.75 4.16 -5.10
CA ASP A 362 30.83 5.27 -4.90
C ASP A 362 30.72 5.51 -3.39
N PHE A 363 31.41 6.55 -2.91
CA PHE A 363 31.25 7.05 -1.55
C PHE A 363 29.86 7.69 -1.47
N VAL A 364 28.86 6.88 -1.13
CA VAL A 364 27.53 7.35 -0.77
C VAL A 364 27.67 8.23 0.48
N GLU A 365 27.71 9.54 0.28
CA GLU A 365 27.56 10.50 1.38
C GLU A 365 26.21 10.22 2.07
N ASN A 366 26.28 9.83 3.34
CA ASN A 366 25.15 9.33 4.15
C ASN A 366 24.62 7.94 3.71
N PRO A 367 25.32 6.85 4.06
CA PRO A 367 24.73 5.52 4.18
C PRO A 367 23.47 5.57 5.04
N MET A 368 22.38 4.97 4.56
CA MET A 368 21.14 4.80 5.33
C MET A 368 21.42 4.01 6.63
N PHE A 369 21.12 4.62 7.77
CA PHE A 369 21.22 3.98 9.08
C PHE A 369 20.16 2.87 9.22
N LYS A 370 20.33 1.92 10.14
CA LYS A 370 19.35 0.84 10.36
C LYS A 370 18.71 0.91 11.74
N ILE A 371 17.38 0.70 11.74
CA ILE A 371 16.57 0.45 12.93
C ILE A 371 16.24 -1.05 12.94
N LEU A 372 16.68 -1.73 13.99
CA LEU A 372 16.43 -3.14 14.29
C LEU A 372 15.47 -3.25 15.48
N GLU A 373 14.53 -4.20 15.42
CA GLU A 373 13.75 -4.64 16.58
C GLU A 373 14.30 -5.99 17.06
N ASP A 374 14.75 -6.05 18.32
CA ASP A 374 15.13 -7.32 18.94
C ASP A 374 13.87 -8.16 19.21
N SER A 375 13.92 -9.44 18.80
CA SER A 375 12.78 -10.37 18.72
C SER A 375 12.68 -11.31 19.92
#